data_AF-A0A9D6IQ89-F1
#
_entry.id   AF-A0A9D6IQ89-F1
#
_cell.length_a   1.000
_cell.length_b   1.000
_cell.length_c   1.000
_cell.angle_alpha   90.00
_cell.angle_beta   90.00
_cell.angle_gamma   90.00
#
_symmetry.space_group_name_H-M   'P 1'
#
loop_
_entity.id
_entity.type
_entity.pdbx_description
1 polymer ?
#
loop_
_entity_poly.entity_id
_entity_poly.type
_entity_poly.pdbx_seq_one_letter_code
_entity_poly.pdbx_strand_id
1 'polypeptide(L)'
;MARIHDTSKSLPRVRDTSTALACIPAKKVTTTLGANRTPHLRQGAKGPISLLALAELLSQQLASTGGRPGLANAERRQKIPTLKGDWQRLKHIASQLQQRGVPCTPGQVAGILLHEDINWLEAAI
;
A
#
# COMPACT_ATOMS: atom_id res chain seq x y z
N MET A 1 -4.87 34.76 12.52
CA MET A 1 -4.62 33.66 11.56
C MET A 1 -5.42 33.94 10.30
N ALA A 2 -4.78 34.30 9.19
CA ALA A 2 -5.49 34.60 7.94
C ALA A 2 -5.90 33.31 7.23
N ARG A 3 -7.17 33.18 6.86
CA ARG A 3 -7.73 32.02 6.15
C ARG A 3 -7.77 32.36 4.67
N ILE A 4 -7.02 31.61 3.85
CA ILE A 4 -6.97 31.84 2.40
C ILE A 4 -8.21 31.18 1.78
N HIS A 5 -9.00 31.98 1.06
CA HIS A 5 -10.15 31.52 0.29
C HIS A 5 -9.79 31.58 -1.19
N ASP A 6 -9.91 30.44 -1.87
CA ASP A 6 -9.79 30.38 -3.33
C ASP A 6 -11.13 30.81 -3.95
N THR A 7 -11.12 31.92 -4.68
CA THR A 7 -12.27 32.49 -5.39
C THR A 7 -12.28 32.12 -6.88
N SER A 8 -11.36 31.26 -7.32
CA SER A 8 -11.28 30.85 -8.72
C SER A 8 -12.48 29.99 -9.14
N LYS A 9 -12.78 30.02 -10.44
CA LYS A 9 -13.91 29.31 -11.03
C LYS A 9 -13.64 27.80 -11.00
N SER A 10 -14.45 27.06 -10.24
CA SER A 10 -14.38 25.59 -10.19
C SER A 10 -14.61 25.01 -11.59
N LEU A 11 -13.61 24.28 -12.10
CA LEU A 11 -13.69 23.59 -13.39
C LEU A 11 -14.46 22.26 -13.23
N PRO A 12 -15.21 21.84 -14.27
CA PRO A 12 -15.91 20.56 -14.23
C PRO A 12 -14.93 19.40 -14.15
N ARG A 13 -15.30 18.37 -13.36
CA ARG A 13 -14.52 17.14 -13.23
C ARG A 13 -14.46 16.42 -14.58
N VAL A 14 -13.25 16.13 -15.06
CA VAL A 14 -13.04 15.28 -16.24
C VAL A 14 -13.58 13.88 -15.95
N ARG A 15 -14.43 13.37 -16.83
CA ARG A 15 -14.95 12.00 -16.81
C ARG A 15 -14.44 11.28 -18.05
N ASP A 16 -13.99 10.06 -17.86
CA ASP A 16 -13.74 9.15 -18.97
C ASP A 16 -15.08 8.67 -19.52
N THR A 17 -15.36 8.97 -20.78
CA THR A 17 -16.56 8.54 -21.52
C THR A 17 -16.26 7.42 -22.51
N SER A 18 -15.04 6.90 -22.51
CA SER A 18 -14.66 5.79 -23.38
C SER A 18 -15.37 4.49 -22.98
N THR A 19 -15.54 3.61 -23.95
CA THR A 19 -16.10 2.28 -23.75
C THR A 19 -15.10 1.45 -22.95
N ALA A 20 -15.51 0.99 -21.76
CA ALA A 20 -14.66 0.13 -20.93
C ALA A 20 -14.28 -1.14 -21.70
N LEU A 21 -12.97 -1.40 -21.82
CA LEU A 21 -12.47 -2.63 -22.42
C LEU A 21 -12.89 -3.85 -21.59
N ALA A 22 -13.05 -4.98 -22.27
CA ALA A 22 -13.38 -6.24 -21.61
C ALA A 22 -12.27 -6.66 -20.64
N CYS A 23 -12.64 -6.97 -19.39
CA CYS A 23 -11.71 -7.45 -18.38
C CYS A 23 -11.16 -8.83 -18.78
N ILE A 24 -9.84 -8.98 -18.80
CA ILE A 24 -9.19 -10.26 -19.13
C ILE A 24 -9.04 -11.09 -17.86
N PRO A 25 -9.53 -12.35 -17.83
CA PRO A 25 -9.40 -13.19 -16.64
C PRO A 25 -7.93 -13.56 -16.38
N ALA A 26 -7.51 -13.47 -15.12
CA ALA A 26 -6.13 -13.71 -14.70
C ALA A 26 -5.57 -15.09 -15.11
N LYS A 27 -6.41 -16.12 -15.20
CA LYS A 27 -6.03 -17.46 -15.70
C LYS A 27 -5.55 -17.44 -17.15
N LYS A 28 -6.18 -16.61 -17.99
CA LYS A 28 -5.78 -16.47 -19.40
C LYS A 28 -4.41 -15.82 -19.49
N VAL A 29 -4.19 -14.75 -18.72
CA VAL A 29 -2.91 -14.03 -18.63
C VAL A 29 -1.77 -14.94 -18.18
N THR A 30 -1.97 -15.69 -17.09
CA THR A 30 -0.96 -16.62 -16.55
C THR A 30 -0.55 -17.69 -17.55
N THR A 31 -1.53 -18.27 -18.26
CA THR A 31 -1.27 -19.31 -19.28
C THR A 31 -0.54 -18.71 -20.49
N THR A 32 -1.00 -17.57 -21.02
CA THR A 32 -0.40 -16.95 -22.21
C THR A 32 1.00 -16.43 -22.00
N LEU A 33 1.34 -16.01 -20.76
CA LEU A 33 2.65 -15.45 -20.43
C LEU A 33 3.61 -16.49 -19.84
N GLY A 34 3.20 -17.76 -19.69
CA GLY A 34 4.03 -18.81 -19.09
C GLY A 34 4.44 -18.52 -17.65
N ALA A 35 3.56 -17.86 -16.88
CA ALA A 35 3.89 -17.40 -15.53
C ALA A 35 3.98 -18.58 -14.54
N ASN A 36 5.10 -18.65 -13.82
CA ASN A 36 5.31 -19.62 -12.74
C ASN A 36 4.91 -19.04 -11.37
N ARG A 37 4.41 -19.90 -10.47
CA ARG A 37 4.11 -19.51 -9.09
C ARG A 37 5.41 -19.22 -8.33
N THR A 38 5.58 -17.99 -7.86
CA THR A 38 6.65 -17.63 -6.94
C THR A 38 6.29 -18.06 -5.52
N PRO A 39 7.22 -18.69 -4.76
CA PRO A 39 6.98 -19.00 -3.36
C PRO A 39 6.85 -17.69 -2.57
N HIS A 40 5.82 -17.61 -1.71
CA HIS A 40 5.67 -16.50 -0.76
C HIS A 40 6.70 -16.64 0.37
N LEU A 41 7.31 -15.53 0.78
CA LEU A 41 8.16 -15.50 1.96
C LEU A 41 7.32 -15.75 3.21
N ARG A 42 7.81 -16.63 4.09
CA ARG A 42 7.18 -16.89 5.38
C ARG A 42 7.25 -15.64 6.27
N GLN A 43 6.18 -15.38 7.01
CA GLN A 43 6.15 -14.39 8.09
C GLN A 43 7.36 -14.61 9.04
N GLY A 44 8.06 -13.53 9.38
CA GLY A 44 9.24 -13.58 10.27
C GLY A 44 10.61 -13.59 9.59
N ALA A 45 10.72 -13.22 8.31
CA ALA A 45 12.02 -13.10 7.63
C ALA A 45 12.92 -12.05 8.32
N LYS A 46 14.05 -12.49 8.91
CA LYS A 46 15.07 -11.63 9.53
C LYS A 46 16.17 -11.27 8.52
N GLY A 47 16.83 -10.12 8.73
CA GLY A 47 17.97 -9.70 7.92
C GLY A 47 17.58 -9.06 6.57
N PRO A 48 18.41 -9.15 5.51
CA PRO A 48 18.23 -8.38 4.26
C PRO A 48 16.96 -8.72 3.46
N ILE A 49 16.29 -9.82 3.79
CA ILE A 49 15.05 -10.30 3.16
C ILE A 49 13.80 -9.65 3.79
N SER A 50 13.91 -9.00 4.94
CA SER A 50 12.78 -8.38 5.65
C SER A 50 12.01 -7.36 4.82
N LEU A 51 12.71 -6.57 4.00
CA LEU A 51 12.08 -5.60 3.10
C LEU A 51 11.30 -6.27 1.96
N LEU A 52 11.74 -7.45 1.50
CA LEU A 52 11.02 -8.20 0.49
C LEU A 52 9.76 -8.83 1.10
N ALA A 53 9.86 -9.37 2.32
CA ALA A 53 8.69 -9.86 3.05
C ALA A 53 7.66 -8.75 3.30
N LEU A 54 8.11 -7.55 3.67
CA LEU A 54 7.24 -6.38 3.82
C LEU A 54 6.58 -5.96 2.49
N ALA A 55 7.33 -6.01 1.39
CA ALA A 55 6.79 -5.72 0.05
C ALA A 55 5.70 -6.72 -0.36
N GLU A 56 5.88 -8.01 -0.06
CA GLU A 56 4.87 -9.04 -0.32
C GLU A 56 3.61 -8.79 0.51
N LEU A 57 3.74 -8.50 1.81
CA LEU A 57 2.61 -8.16 2.68
C LEU A 57 1.85 -6.92 2.18
N LEU A 58 2.58 -5.86 1.79
CA LEU A 58 2.00 -4.67 1.17
C LEU A 58 1.21 -5.02 -0.09
N SER A 59 1.76 -5.87 -0.96
CA SER A 59 1.09 -6.26 -2.21
C SER A 59 -0.19 -7.08 -1.97
N GLN A 60 -0.23 -7.89 -0.92
CA GLN A 60 -1.38 -8.73 -0.58
C GLN A 60 -2.49 -7.92 0.08
N GLN A 61 -2.14 -6.99 0.99
CA GLN A 61 -3.12 -6.26 1.78
C GLN A 61 -3.60 -4.96 1.12
N LEU A 62 -2.85 -4.41 0.18
CA LEU A 62 -3.26 -3.21 -0.55
C LEU A 62 -4.16 -3.59 -1.73
N ALA A 63 -5.46 -3.33 -1.59
CA ALA A 63 -6.42 -3.47 -2.66
C ALA A 63 -6.46 -2.20 -3.52
N SER A 64 -6.30 -2.35 -4.83
CA SER A 64 -6.49 -1.25 -5.80
C SER A 64 -7.95 -1.18 -6.24
N THR A 65 -8.62 -0.05 -6.00
CA THR A 65 -9.98 0.24 -6.48
C THR A 65 -10.01 1.33 -7.57
N GLY A 66 -8.88 1.54 -8.26
CA GLY A 66 -8.74 2.58 -9.29
C GLY A 66 -8.13 3.91 -8.79
N GLY A 67 -7.52 3.90 -7.60
CA GLY A 67 -6.78 5.02 -7.02
C GLY A 67 -5.53 4.57 -6.27
N ARG A 68 -5.01 5.40 -5.34
CA ARG A 68 -3.87 4.99 -4.49
C ARG A 68 -4.33 3.80 -3.63
N PRO A 69 -3.70 2.61 -3.73
CA PRO A 69 -4.20 1.38 -3.10
C PRO A 69 -4.46 1.57 -1.60
N GLY A 70 -5.59 1.13 -1.07
CA GLY A 70 -5.91 1.22 0.35
C GLY A 70 -5.67 -0.11 1.06
N LEU A 71 -5.45 -0.10 2.38
CA LEU A 71 -5.55 -1.33 3.17
C LEU A 71 -6.98 -1.86 3.05
N ALA A 72 -7.14 -3.11 2.60
CA ALA A 72 -8.44 -3.74 2.50
C ALA A 72 -9.12 -3.80 3.88
N ASN A 73 -10.43 -3.53 3.94
CA ASN A 73 -11.25 -3.54 5.16
C ASN A 73 -10.92 -2.46 6.21
N ALA A 74 -10.10 -1.46 5.89
CA ALA A 74 -9.92 -0.31 6.78
C ALA A 74 -11.21 0.55 6.80
N GLU A 75 -12.08 0.32 7.78
CA GLU A 75 -13.38 1.00 7.90
C GLU A 75 -13.24 2.53 8.07
N ARG A 76 -12.20 2.98 8.79
CA ARG A 76 -11.89 4.40 9.01
C ARG A 76 -10.40 4.63 9.14
N ARG A 77 -9.93 5.77 8.62
CA ARG A 77 -8.55 6.23 8.81
C ARG A 77 -8.38 6.83 10.20
N GLN A 78 -7.87 6.04 11.13
CA GLN A 78 -7.48 6.52 12.45
C GLN A 78 -6.16 7.27 12.39
N LYS A 79 -6.06 8.39 13.12
CA LYS A 79 -4.81 9.15 13.26
C LYS A 79 -4.08 8.66 14.49
N ILE A 80 -2.91 8.08 14.27
CA ILE A 80 -2.03 7.63 15.35
C ILE A 80 -0.96 8.71 15.54
N PRO A 81 -0.78 9.24 16.75
CA PRO A 81 0.32 10.15 17.03
C PRO A 81 1.64 9.42 16.81
N THR A 82 2.56 10.06 16.07
CA THR A 82 3.88 9.50 15.77
C THR A 82 4.96 10.50 16.15
N LEU A 83 6.08 10.01 16.68
CA LEU A 83 7.23 10.85 16.94
C LEU A 83 7.84 11.32 15.62
N LYS A 84 8.45 12.50 15.63
CA LYS A 84 9.07 13.09 14.43
C LYS A 84 10.17 12.19 13.85
N GLY A 85 10.95 11.52 14.71
CA GLY A 85 12.00 10.58 14.30
C GLY A 85 11.43 9.36 13.58
N ASP A 86 10.38 8.75 14.13
CA ASP A 86 9.74 7.57 13.56
C ASP A 86 9.09 7.88 12.21
N TRP A 87 8.47 9.06 12.08
CA TRP A 87 7.92 9.50 10.81
C TRP A 87 8.98 9.63 9.71
N GLN A 88 10.20 10.08 10.04
CA GLN A 88 11.30 10.13 9.07
C GLN A 88 11.79 8.72 8.69
N ARG A 89 11.83 7.79 9.64
CA ARG A 89 12.16 6.38 9.36
C ARG A 89 11.13 5.74 8.43
N LEU A 90 9.84 5.96 8.69
CA LEU A 90 8.75 5.48 7.83
C LEU A 90 8.82 6.07 6.42
N LYS A 91 9.19 7.36 6.29
CA LYS A 91 9.46 8.00 4.99
C LYS A 91 10.62 7.34 4.26
N HIS A 92 11.71 7.06 4.98
CA HIS A 92 12.88 6.41 4.40
C HIS A 92 12.52 5.02 3.88
N ILE A 93 11.82 4.21 4.67
CA ILE A 93 11.36 2.87 4.28
C ILE A 93 10.43 2.94 3.06
N ALA A 94 9.44 3.85 3.08
CA ALA A 94 8.53 4.02 1.96
C ALA A 94 9.26 4.44 0.68
N SER A 95 10.28 5.29 0.79
CA SER A 95 11.12 5.70 -0.35
C SER A 95 11.94 4.54 -0.92
N GLN A 96 12.55 3.71 -0.06
CA GLN A 96 13.28 2.51 -0.49
C GLN A 96 12.37 1.52 -1.22
N LEU A 97 11.13 1.34 -0.74
CA LEU A 97 10.15 0.45 -1.37
C LEU A 97 9.67 1.01 -2.72
N GLN A 98 9.45 2.32 -2.82
CA GLN A 98 9.11 2.96 -4.09
C GLN A 98 10.22 2.81 -5.13
N GLN A 99 11.50 2.96 -4.74
CA GLN A 99 12.64 2.70 -5.62
C GLN A 99 12.68 1.27 -6.14
N ARG A 100 12.11 0.31 -5.40
CA ARG A 100 11.99 -1.11 -5.77
C ARG A 100 10.69 -1.42 -6.53
N GLY A 101 9.93 -0.40 -6.95
CA GLY A 101 8.71 -0.56 -7.73
C GLY A 101 7.44 -0.84 -6.90
N VAL A 102 7.48 -0.68 -5.58
CA VAL A 102 6.31 -0.88 -4.70
C VAL A 102 5.74 0.48 -4.29
N PRO A 103 4.64 0.95 -4.92
CA PRO A 103 4.07 2.26 -4.63
C PRO A 103 3.34 2.25 -3.27
N CYS A 104 4.02 2.73 -2.22
CA CYS A 104 3.46 2.83 -0.87
C CYS A 104 3.71 4.20 -0.22
N THR A 105 2.93 4.53 0.80
CA THR A 105 3.06 5.72 1.65
C THR A 105 3.69 5.35 2.98
N PRO A 106 4.31 6.32 3.67
CA PRO A 106 4.75 6.14 5.05
C PRO A 106 3.61 5.68 5.98
N GLY A 107 2.38 6.15 5.73
CA GLY A 107 1.21 5.76 6.51
C GLY A 107 0.76 4.30 6.27
N GLN A 108 0.86 3.80 5.03
CA GLN A 108 0.58 2.40 4.72
C GLN A 108 1.64 1.48 5.30
N VAL A 109 2.91 1.86 5.20
CA VAL A 109 4.01 1.15 5.86
C VAL A 109 3.76 1.06 7.36
N ALA A 110 3.42 2.18 8.01
CA ALA A 110 3.09 2.20 9.43
C ALA A 110 1.90 1.31 9.78
N GLY A 111 0.83 1.34 8.98
CA GLY A 111 -0.36 0.53 9.22
C GLY A 111 -0.08 -0.98 9.19
N ILE A 112 0.75 -1.43 8.25
CA ILE A 112 1.12 -2.86 8.17
C ILE A 112 2.06 -3.25 9.30
N LEU A 113 3.09 -2.45 9.58
CA LEU A 113 4.01 -2.74 10.69
C LEU A 113 3.25 -2.84 12.03
N LEU A 114 2.34 -1.90 12.28
CA LEU A 114 1.52 -1.92 13.48
C LEU A 114 0.63 -3.16 13.55
N HIS A 115 0.00 -3.55 12.43
CA HIS A 115 -0.84 -4.74 12.38
C HIS A 115 -0.05 -6.02 12.67
N GLU A 116 1.12 -6.18 12.04
CA GLU A 116 2.00 -7.34 12.28
C GLU A 116 2.52 -7.37 13.72
N ASP A 117 2.93 -6.22 14.28
CA ASP A 117 3.41 -6.13 15.66
C ASP A 117 2.31 -6.48 16.67
N ILE A 118 1.07 -6.04 16.43
CA ILE A 118 -0.10 -6.42 17.26
C ILE A 118 -0.33 -7.92 17.20
N ASN A 119 -0.41 -8.50 15.99
CA ASN A 119 -0.62 -9.94 15.81
C ASN A 119 0.48 -10.77 16.49
N TRP A 120 1.73 -10.32 16.39
CA TRP A 120 2.87 -10.97 17.03
C TRP A 120 2.78 -10.90 18.56
N LEU A 121 2.42 -9.74 19.12
CA LEU A 121 2.23 -9.57 20.56
C LEU A 121 1.06 -10.43 21.09
N GLU A 122 -0.06 -10.49 20.37
CA GLU A 122 -1.21 -11.34 20.75
C GLU A 122 -0.86 -12.82 20.70
N ALA A 123 -0.03 -13.27 19.75
CA ALA A 123 0.41 -14.66 19.69
C ALA A 123 1.42 -15.03 20.79
N ALA A 124 2.03 -14.05 21.44
CA ALA A 124 3.03 -14.23 22.49
C ALA A 124 2.45 -14.19 23.92
N ILE A 125 1.19 -13.78 24.07
CA ILE A 125 0.43 -13.71 25.33
C ILE A 125 -0.43 -14.97 25.46
#